data_AF-S4RYE1-F1
#
_entry.id   AF-S4RYE1-F1
#
_cell.length_a   1.000
_cell.length_b   1.000
_cell.length_c   1.000
_cell.angle_alpha   90.00
_cell.angle_beta   90.00
_cell.angle_gamma   90.00
#
_symmetry.space_group_name_H-M   'P 1'
#
loop_
_entity.id
_entity.type
_entity.pdbx_description
1 polymer ?
#
loop_
_entity_poly.entity_id
_entity_poly.type
_entity_poly.pdbx_seq_one_letter_code
_entity_poly.pdbx_strand_id
1 'polypeptide(L)'
;LQDTGIDIGDISQRVVLRKALKCKSFEWYLDNVFPAFERHGNIARFGVFTNSRRKDLCLDRGNPEKKQPIMFTCYGYQPQIYRNFKDGALVLEVSSTPDL
;
A
#
# COMPACT_ATOMS: atom_id res chain seq x y z
N LEU A 1 -9.80 -0.20 17.87
CA LEU A 1 -9.55 0.64 16.68
C LEU A 1 -8.40 1.54 17.07
N GLN A 2 -7.20 1.30 16.51
CA GLN A 2 -6.06 2.17 16.78
C GLN A 2 -6.32 3.52 16.13
N ASP A 3 -6.04 4.58 16.88
CA ASP A 3 -6.25 5.96 16.47
C ASP A 3 -5.25 6.31 15.36
N THR A 4 -5.73 6.40 14.13
CA THR A 4 -4.93 6.76 12.96
C THR A 4 -4.73 8.26 12.84
N GLY A 5 -5.29 9.07 13.75
CA GLY A 5 -5.30 10.54 13.68
C GLY A 5 -6.22 11.08 12.58
N ILE A 6 -6.97 10.21 11.89
CA ILE A 6 -7.94 10.57 10.87
C ILE A 6 -9.33 10.48 11.48
N ASP A 7 -10.05 11.59 11.52
CA ASP A 7 -11.47 11.58 11.86
C ASP A 7 -12.26 10.93 10.72
N ILE A 8 -12.76 9.72 10.97
CA ILE A 8 -13.59 8.96 10.04
C ILE A 8 -15.09 9.13 10.31
N GLY A 9 -15.46 9.96 11.30
CA GLY A 9 -16.82 10.11 11.80
C GLY A 9 -17.33 8.88 12.58
N ASP A 10 -18.60 8.94 13.00
CA ASP A 10 -19.26 7.83 13.69
C ASP A 10 -19.71 6.73 12.71
N ILE A 11 -19.15 5.54 12.88
CA ILE A 11 -19.47 4.34 12.09
C ILE A 11 -20.34 3.33 12.86
N SER A 12 -20.84 3.68 14.05
CA SER A 12 -21.57 2.76 14.94
C SER A 12 -22.78 2.11 14.26
N GLN A 13 -23.56 2.89 13.49
CA GLN A 13 -24.70 2.37 12.75
C GLN A 13 -24.30 1.32 11.70
N ARG A 14 -23.17 1.51 11.01
CA ARG A 14 -22.66 0.54 10.01
C ARG A 14 -22.18 -0.74 10.68
N VAL A 15 -21.55 -0.64 11.86
CA VAL A 15 -21.12 -1.81 12.64
C VAL A 15 -22.33 -2.61 13.15
N VAL A 16 -23.37 -1.93 13.63
CA VAL A 16 -24.63 -2.56 14.06
C VAL A 16 -25.30 -3.28 12.89
N LEU A 17 -25.42 -2.61 11.72
CA LEU A 17 -25.99 -3.20 10.52
C LEU A 17 -25.25 -4.46 10.08
N ARG A 18 -23.90 -4.43 10.06
CA ARG A 18 -23.06 -5.58 9.71
C ARG A 18 -23.33 -6.79 10.62
N LYS A 19 -23.52 -6.56 11.92
CA LYS A 19 -23.85 -7.62 12.90
C LYS A 19 -25.27 -8.15 12.69
N ALA A 20 -26.25 -7.27 12.52
CA ALA A 20 -27.65 -7.65 12.32
C ALA A 20 -27.84 -8.51 11.07
N LEU A 21 -27.16 -8.17 9.97
CA LEU A 21 -27.19 -8.91 8.71
C LEU A 21 -26.29 -10.16 8.69
N LYS A 22 -25.56 -10.44 9.78
CA LYS A 22 -24.64 -11.59 9.89
C LYS A 22 -23.63 -11.64 8.73
N CYS A 23 -23.10 -10.48 8.33
CA CYS A 23 -22.16 -10.39 7.21
C CYS A 23 -20.87 -11.19 7.46
N LYS A 24 -20.30 -11.78 6.41
CA LYS A 24 -19.02 -12.50 6.45
C LYS A 24 -17.83 -11.54 6.62
N SER A 25 -16.69 -12.05 7.09
CA SER A 25 -15.44 -11.29 7.25
C SER A 25 -14.89 -10.82 5.89
N PHE A 26 -14.02 -9.82 5.91
CA PHE A 26 -13.32 -9.42 4.69
C PHE A 26 -12.34 -10.51 4.22
N GLU A 27 -11.74 -11.27 5.14
CA GLU A 27 -10.97 -12.47 4.82
C GLU A 27 -11.80 -13.49 4.03
N TRP A 28 -13.01 -13.82 4.50
CA TRP A 28 -13.93 -14.69 3.76
C TRP A 28 -14.22 -14.17 2.35
N TYR A 29 -14.42 -12.85 2.19
CA TYR A 29 -14.61 -12.25 0.88
C TYR A 29 -13.40 -12.47 -0.03
N LEU A 30 -12.18 -12.24 0.46
CA LEU A 30 -10.95 -12.47 -0.30
C LEU A 30 -10.77 -13.96 -0.64
N ASP A 31 -11.13 -14.87 0.25
CA ASP A 31 -11.00 -16.32 -0.03
C ASP A 31 -12.06 -16.85 -1.00
N ASN A 32 -13.29 -16.29 -0.99
CA ASN A 32 -14.45 -16.91 -1.64
C ASN A 32 -15.01 -16.11 -2.81
N VAL A 33 -14.88 -14.78 -2.81
CA VAL A 33 -15.44 -13.89 -3.84
C VAL A 33 -14.36 -13.33 -4.74
N PHE A 34 -13.20 -12.94 -4.18
CA PHE A 34 -12.08 -12.42 -4.96
C PHE A 34 -10.75 -13.14 -4.68
N PRO A 35 -10.66 -14.45 -4.97
CA PRO A 35 -9.48 -15.26 -4.68
C PRO A 35 -8.24 -14.90 -5.52
N ALA A 36 -8.42 -14.17 -6.62
CA ALA A 36 -7.31 -13.66 -7.43
C ALA A 36 -6.57 -12.48 -6.80
N PHE A 37 -7.08 -11.93 -5.69
CA PHE A 37 -6.42 -10.84 -4.98
C PHE A 37 -5.08 -11.31 -4.39
N GLU A 38 -3.99 -10.66 -4.81
CA GLU A 38 -2.67 -10.98 -4.29
C GLU A 38 -2.54 -10.54 -2.83
N ARG A 39 -2.41 -11.52 -1.93
CA ARG A 39 -2.11 -11.25 -0.52
C ARG A 39 -0.62 -11.01 -0.38
N HIS A 40 -0.22 -9.75 -0.18
CA HIS A 40 1.18 -9.40 0.06
C HIS A 40 1.65 -9.74 1.51
N GLY A 41 1.49 -11.00 1.93
CA GLY A 41 1.88 -11.49 3.27
C GLY A 41 3.38 -11.70 3.47
N ASN A 42 4.16 -11.57 2.40
CA ASN A 42 5.62 -11.72 2.37
C ASN A 42 6.37 -10.38 2.29
N ILE A 43 5.69 -9.23 2.44
CA ILE A 43 6.37 -7.93 2.56
C ILE A 43 7.18 -7.93 3.86
N ALA A 44 8.49 -7.72 3.75
CA ALA A 44 9.39 -7.54 4.89
C ALA A 44 9.42 -6.08 5.34
N ARG A 45 9.41 -5.14 4.39
CA ARG A 45 9.43 -3.69 4.67
C ARG A 45 8.82 -2.91 3.51
N PHE A 46 8.19 -1.78 3.83
CA PHE A 46 7.70 -0.83 2.84
C PHE A 46 7.92 0.61 3.33
N GLY A 47 7.83 1.56 2.42
CA GLY A 47 7.92 2.99 2.73
C GLY A 47 8.81 3.73 1.75
N VAL A 48 9.53 4.72 2.25
CA VAL A 48 10.39 5.59 1.44
C VAL A 48 11.86 5.19 1.60
N PHE A 49 12.59 5.05 0.49
CA PHE A 49 14.01 4.68 0.50
C PHE A 49 14.86 5.95 0.40
N THR A 50 15.42 6.39 1.52
CA THR A 50 16.21 7.63 1.60
C THR A 50 17.71 7.38 1.44
N ASN A 51 18.43 8.31 0.83
CA ASN A 51 19.89 8.30 0.85
C ASN A 51 20.43 8.73 2.23
N SER A 52 21.36 7.98 2.82
CA SER A 52 21.89 8.26 4.17
C SER A 52 22.75 9.53 4.25
N ARG A 53 23.37 9.95 3.14
CA ARG A 53 24.20 11.17 3.03
C ARG A 53 23.39 12.39 2.58
N ARG A 54 22.25 12.17 1.91
CA ARG A 54 21.33 13.19 1.41
C ARG A 54 19.90 12.81 1.77
N LYS A 55 19.51 13.13 3.01
CA LYS A 55 18.20 12.71 3.56
C LYS A 55 17.00 13.35 2.85
N ASP A 56 17.24 14.42 2.09
CA ASP A 56 16.27 15.08 1.22
C ASP A 56 16.01 14.31 -0.09
N LEU A 57 16.81 13.28 -0.38
CA LEU A 57 16.74 12.51 -1.60
C LEU A 57 16.22 11.08 -1.37
N CYS A 58 15.28 10.69 -2.21
CA CYS A 58 14.54 9.45 -2.17
C CYS A 58 14.65 8.69 -3.50
N LEU A 59 14.71 7.35 -3.41
CA LEU A 59 14.59 6.50 -4.58
C LEU A 59 13.18 6.65 -5.16
N ASP A 60 13.12 7.00 -6.43
CA ASP A 60 11.90 7.27 -7.17
C ASP A 60 11.91 6.40 -8.44
N ARG A 61 10.74 5.92 -8.85
CA ARG A 61 10.58 5.16 -10.08
C ARG A 61 11.05 5.94 -11.32
N GLY A 62 10.96 7.26 -11.30
CA GLY A 62 11.24 8.10 -12.47
C GLY A 62 10.26 7.82 -13.60
N ASN A 63 10.69 8.02 -14.85
CA ASN A 63 9.84 7.79 -16.02
C ASN A 63 9.56 6.27 -16.18
N PRO A 64 8.28 5.85 -16.13
CA PRO A 64 7.85 4.46 -16.34
C PRO A 64 8.34 3.79 -17.63
N GLU A 65 8.39 4.53 -18.72
CA GLU A 65 8.79 4.04 -20.05
C GLU A 65 10.28 3.76 -20.11
N LYS A 66 11.08 4.61 -19.43
CA LYS A 66 12.54 4.46 -19.38
C LYS A 66 12.98 3.31 -18.49
N LYS A 67 12.13 2.87 -17.56
CA LYS A 67 12.43 1.81 -16.57
C LYS A 67 13.75 2.05 -15.83
N GLN A 68 14.06 3.31 -15.56
CA GLN A 68 15.29 3.74 -14.89
C GLN A 68 14.91 4.49 -13.61
N PRO A 69 15.11 3.89 -12.44
CA PRO A 69 14.93 4.57 -11.17
C PRO A 69 15.84 5.79 -11.07
N ILE A 70 15.34 6.85 -10.47
CA ILE A 70 16.07 8.08 -10.22
C ILE A 70 16.15 8.35 -8.72
N MET A 71 16.98 9.32 -8.37
CA MET A 71 17.01 9.92 -7.05
C MET A 71 16.34 11.29 -7.15
N PHE A 72 15.29 11.53 -6.37
CA PHE A 72 14.52 12.78 -6.43
C PHE A 72 14.22 13.31 -5.03
N THR A 73 13.85 14.59 -4.92
CA THR A 73 13.46 15.17 -3.63
C THR A 73 12.31 14.38 -3.01
N CYS A 74 12.42 14.05 -1.73
CA CYS A 74 11.39 13.30 -1.01
C CYS A 74 10.10 14.13 -0.88
N TYR A 75 8.96 13.59 -1.36
CA TYR A 75 7.65 14.25 -1.29
C TYR A 75 6.54 13.40 -0.64
N GLY A 76 6.81 12.14 -0.30
CA GLY A 76 5.94 11.35 0.60
C GLY A 76 4.68 10.76 -0.02
N TYR A 77 4.53 10.80 -1.35
CA TYR A 77 3.44 10.15 -2.09
C TYR A 77 4.02 9.19 -3.16
N GLN A 78 3.19 8.38 -3.81
CA GLN A 78 3.64 7.56 -4.95
C GLN A 78 4.09 8.48 -6.11
N PRO A 79 5.12 8.11 -6.90
CA PRO A 79 5.86 6.83 -6.97
C PRO A 79 7.06 6.59 -6.01
N GLN A 80 7.26 7.36 -4.93
CA GLN A 80 8.42 7.19 -4.01
C GLN A 80 8.26 6.10 -2.93
N ILE A 81 7.36 5.14 -3.15
CA ILE A 81 7.12 4.05 -2.22
C ILE A 81 7.76 2.79 -2.79
N TYR A 82 8.55 2.10 -1.97
CA TYR A 82 9.08 0.78 -2.28
C TYR A 82 8.47 -0.28 -1.37
N ARG A 83 8.46 -1.51 -1.86
CA ARG A 83 8.22 -2.73 -1.08
C ARG A 83 9.41 -3.65 -1.25
N ASN A 84 9.93 -4.14 -0.14
CA ASN A 84 10.88 -5.24 -0.11
C ASN A 84 10.17 -6.49 0.44
N PHE A 85 10.35 -7.60 -0.25
CA PHE A 85 9.81 -8.90 0.11
C PHE A 85 10.86 -9.75 0.84
N LYS A 86 10.40 -10.74 1.60
CA LYS A 86 11.26 -11.64 2.38
C LYS A 86 12.23 -12.48 1.54
N ASP A 87 11.95 -12.64 0.24
CA ASP A 87 12.82 -13.30 -0.74
C ASP A 87 13.93 -12.39 -1.30
N GLY A 88 13.97 -11.13 -0.86
CA GLY A 88 14.95 -10.14 -1.31
C GLY A 88 14.49 -9.30 -2.51
N ALA A 89 13.33 -9.59 -3.11
CA ALA A 89 12.81 -8.76 -4.19
C ALA A 89 12.50 -7.34 -3.69
N LEU A 90 12.83 -6.34 -4.50
CA LEU A 90 12.50 -4.94 -4.28
C LEU A 90 11.68 -4.42 -5.45
N VAL A 91 10.50 -3.90 -5.15
CA VAL A 91 9.56 -3.35 -6.13
C VAL A 91 9.35 -1.87 -5.82
N LEU A 92 9.57 -1.02 -6.82
CA LEU A 92 9.11 0.36 -6.79
C LEU A 92 7.65 0.38 -7.18
N GLU A 93 6.81 0.96 -6.32
CA GLU A 93 5.38 0.91 -6.51
C GLU A 93 5.00 1.71 -7.76
N VAL A 94 4.58 0.98 -8.78
CA VAL A 94 3.80 1.50 -9.89
C VAL A 94 2.41 1.71 -9.30
N SER A 95 1.80 2.89 -9.48
CA SER A 95 0.37 3.05 -9.26
C SER A 95 -0.35 2.08 -10.21
N SER A 96 -0.59 0.85 -9.78
CA SER A 96 -1.38 -0.13 -10.51
C SER A 96 -2.84 0.18 -10.25
N THR A 97 -3.30 1.31 -10.79
CA THR A 97 -4.59 1.34 -11.45
C THR A 97 -4.27 1.36 -12.94
N PRO A 98 -4.19 0.20 -13.61
CA PRO A 98 -4.59 0.21 -15.01
C PRO A 98 -6.06 0.62 -14.99
N ASP A 99 -6.36 1.80 -15.53
CA ASP A 99 -7.67 2.26 -15.96
C ASP A 99 -8.87 1.47 -15.39
N LEU A 100 -9.44 2.01 -14.30
CA LEU A 100 -10.89 2.01 -14.15
C LEU A 100 -11.42 3.28 -14.80
#